data_AF-A0A497JGU1-F1
#
_entry.id   AF-A0A497JGU1-F1
#
_cell.length_a   1.000
_cell.length_b   1.000
_cell.length_c   1.000
_cell.angle_alpha   90.00
_cell.angle_beta   90.00
_cell.angle_gamma   90.00
#
_symmetry.space_group_name_H-M   'P 1'
#
loop_
_entity.id
_entity.type
_entity.pdbx_description
1 polymer ?
#
loop_
_entity_poly.entity_id
_entity_poly.type
_entity_poly.pdbx_seq_one_letter_code
_entity_poly.pdbx_strand_id
1 'polypeptide(L)' 'MTSNKDQRFKEFLVSQRKSTGSGLTSAPVWIFQKANKRIWNPVQKRHWKLCDFGKKFKKIFKND' A
#
# COMPACT_ATOMS: atom_id res chain seq x y z
N MET A 1 -7.48 -8.85 -16.88
CA MET A 1 -7.96 -8.80 -15.47
C MET A 1 -7.96 -10.23 -14.93
N THR A 2 -7.30 -10.54 -13.81
CA THR A 2 -7.43 -11.89 -13.23
C THR A 2 -8.84 -12.07 -12.70
N SER A 3 -9.64 -12.94 -13.33
CA SER A 3 -11.06 -13.11 -13.02
C SER A 3 -11.32 -13.86 -11.71
N ASN A 4 -10.42 -14.76 -11.31
CA ASN A 4 -10.64 -15.68 -10.19
C ASN A 4 -9.75 -15.30 -9.00
N LYS A 5 -10.19 -14.31 -8.21
CA LYS A 5 -9.57 -13.99 -6.92
C LYS A 5 -10.52 -14.38 -5.79
N ASP A 6 -10.00 -15.14 -4.83
CA ASP A 6 -10.69 -15.41 -3.57
C ASP A 6 -11.05 -14.12 -2.85
N GLN A 7 -12.14 -14.18 -2.09
CA GLN A 7 -12.67 -13.04 -1.34
C GLN A 7 -11.61 -12.46 -0.38
N ARG A 8 -10.90 -13.32 0.36
CA ARG A 8 -9.81 -12.90 1.26
C ARG A 8 -8.67 -12.21 0.52
N PHE A 9 -8.33 -12.70 -0.67
CA PHE A 9 -7.29 -12.07 -1.49
C PHE A 9 -7.74 -10.71 -2.03
N LYS A 10 -9.02 -10.57 -2.40
CA LYS A 10 -9.61 -9.28 -2.80
C LYS A 10 -9.56 -8.27 -1.66
N GLU A 11 -9.98 -8.66 -0.45
CA GLU A 11 -9.96 -7.80 0.74
C GLU A 11 -8.53 -7.36 1.10
N PHE A 12 -7.56 -8.28 1.02
CA PHE A 12 -6.15 -7.95 1.20
C PHE A 12 -5.66 -6.91 0.17
N LEU A 13 -6.01 -7.07 -1.11
CA LEU A 13 -5.62 -6.10 -2.14
C LEU A 13 -6.29 -4.74 -1.93
N VAL A 14 -7.53 -4.71 -1.46
CA VAL A 14 -8.26 -3.46 -1.14
C VAL A 14 -7.64 -2.76 0.07
N SER A 15 -7.33 -3.49 1.14
CA SER A 15 -6.70 -2.91 2.35
C SER A 15 -5.33 -2.33 2.03
N GLN A 16 -4.54 -3.06 1.24
CA GLN A 16 -3.25 -2.60 0.73
C GLN A 16 -3.35 -1.37 -0.18
N ARG A 17 -4.43 -1.25 -0.97
CA ARG A 17 -4.67 -0.04 -1.76
C ARG A 17 -5.03 1.14 -0.85
N LYS A 18 -5.91 0.95 0.13
CA LYS A 18 -6.30 2.01 1.08
C LYS A 18 -5.13 2.50 1.94
N SER A 19 -4.23 1.61 2.35
CA SER A 19 -3.01 1.99 3.08
C SER A 19 -2.05 2.81 2.23
N THR A 20 -2.14 2.68 0.91
CA THR A 20 -1.29 3.39 -0.05
C THR A 20 -2.07 4.60 -0.56
N GLY A 21 -2.17 5.64 0.27
CA GLY A 21 -2.93 6.86 -0.04
C GLY A 21 -2.50 7.55 -1.35
N SER A 22 -3.41 8.34 -1.95
CA SER A 22 -3.17 9.13 -3.16
C SER A 22 -2.36 10.40 -2.87
N GLY A 23 -1.17 10.54 -3.46
CA GLY A 23 -0.39 11.78 -3.43
C GLY A 23 1.05 11.58 -3.90
N LEU A 24 1.66 12.58 -4.56
CA LEU A 24 3.09 12.61 -4.90
C LEU A 24 4.00 12.62 -3.65
N THR A 25 3.46 13.15 -2.55
CA THR A 25 3.98 13.11 -1.20
C THR A 25 2.80 12.72 -0.31
N SER A 26 2.87 11.59 0.38
CA SER A 26 1.68 10.94 0.99
C SER A 26 1.17 11.59 2.26
N ALA A 27 1.89 12.55 2.82
CA ALA A 27 1.41 13.26 3.99
C ALA A 27 0.53 14.43 3.52
N PRO A 28 -0.68 14.60 4.06
CA PRO A 28 -1.45 15.82 3.91
C PRO A 28 -0.59 17.06 4.18
N VAL A 29 -0.84 18.14 3.44
CA VAL A 29 -0.07 19.40 3.55
C VAL A 29 0.01 19.90 4.99
N TRP A 30 -1.06 19.74 5.76
CA TRP A 30 -1.11 20.15 7.17
C TRP A 30 -0.08 19.43 8.05
N ILE A 31 0.32 18.19 7.74
CA ILE A 31 1.35 17.46 8.49
C ILE A 31 2.71 18.11 8.28
N PHE A 32 3.03 18.52 7.04
CA PHE A 32 4.25 19.24 6.73
C PHE A 32 4.30 20.61 7.42
N GLN A 33 3.15 21.31 7.42
CA GLN A 33 3.02 22.61 8.08
C GLN A 33 3.19 22.49 9.59
N LYS A 34 2.58 21.50 10.25
CA LYS A 34 2.74 21.27 11.70
C LYS A 34 4.16 20.84 12.08
N ALA A 35 4.80 20.00 11.28
CA ALA A 35 6.14 19.50 11.57
C ALA A 35 7.26 20.50 11.21
N ASN A 36 6.95 21.54 10.43
CA ASN A 36 7.89 22.52 9.86
C ASN A 36 9.09 21.86 9.15
N LYS A 37 8.87 20.68 8.55
CA LYS A 37 9.90 19.86 7.89
C LYS A 37 9.29 19.16 6.67
N ARG A 38 10.10 18.96 5.64
CA ARG A 38 9.74 18.07 4.52
C ARG A 38 9.84 16.62 4.97
N ILE A 39 8.70 15.96 5.14
CA ILE A 39 8.64 14.55 5.53
C ILE A 39 8.60 13.68 4.26
N TRP A 40 9.69 12.98 3.98
CA TRP A 40 9.68 11.99 2.91
C TRP A 40 8.93 10.74 3.39
N ASN A 41 7.92 10.27 2.64
CA ASN A 41 7.25 9.02 2.97
C ASN A 41 7.81 7.84 2.14
N PRO A 42 8.57 6.92 2.76
CA PRO A 42 9.15 5.77 2.07
C PRO A 42 8.12 4.70 1.68
N VAL A 43 6.94 4.69 2.32
CA VAL A 43 5.88 3.67 2.11
C VAL A 43 5.27 3.77 0.71
N GLN A 44 5.44 4.91 0.03
CA GLN A 44 4.75 5.23 -1.21
C GLN A 44 5.46 4.83 -2.51
N LYS A 45 6.67 4.25 -2.47
CA LYS A 45 7.38 3.78 -3.69
C LYS A 45 6.81 2.47 -4.22
N ARG A 46 5.52 2.46 -4.51
CA ARG A 46 4.79 1.31 -5.03
C ARG A 46 4.66 1.39 -6.55
N HIS A 47 5.71 0.96 -7.24
CA HIS A 47 5.59 0.63 -8.66
C HIS A 47 4.98 -0.77 -8.79
N TRP A 48 4.06 -0.96 -9.74
CA TRP A 48 3.41 -2.26 -9.97
C TRP A 48 4.43 -3.39 -10.19
N LYS A 49 5.61 -3.10 -10.78
CA LYS A 49 6.72 -4.05 -10.93
C LYS A 49 7.43 -4.39 -9.61
N LEU A 50 7.53 -3.42 -8.70
CA LEU A 50 8.29 -3.56 -7.45
C LEU A 50 7.45 -4.10 -6.29
N CYS A 51 6.14 -4.21 -6.46
CA CYS A 51 5.23 -4.58 -5.38
C CYS A 51 4.37 -5.79 -5.72
N ASP A 52 4.98 -6.96 -5.52
CA ASP A 52 4.30 -8.24 -5.57
C ASP A 52 3.48 -8.49 -4.30
N PHE A 53 2.22 -8.05 -4.34
CA PHE A 53 1.25 -8.28 -3.29
C PHE A 53 0.87 -9.76 -3.14
N GLY A 54 1.00 -10.56 -4.21
CA GLY A 54 0.68 -11.99 -4.17
C GLY A 54 1.65 -12.75 -3.28
N LYS A 55 2.95 -12.46 -3.39
CA LYS A 55 3.98 -13.02 -2.48
C LYS A 55 3.77 -12.58 -1.04
N LYS A 56 3.39 -11.32 -0.79
CA LYS A 56 3.10 -10.83 0.57
C LYS A 56 1.90 -11.54 1.18
N PHE A 57 0.82 -11.71 0.42
CA PHE A 57 -0.35 -12.48 0.85
C PHE A 57 0.04 -13.91 1.22
N LYS A 58 0.75 -14.61 0.33
CA LYS A 58 1.25 -15.97 0.62
C LYS A 58 2.15 -16.00 1.85
N LYS A 59 3.04 -15.02 2.06
CA LYS A 59 3.91 -15.01 3.25
C LYS A 59 3.13 -14.84 4.55
N ILE A 60 2.09 -14.02 4.56
CA ILE A 60 1.28 -13.73 5.75
C ILE A 60 0.41 -14.96 6.09
N PHE A 61 -0.23 -15.55 5.09
CA PHE A 61 -1.24 -16.61 5.28
C PHE A 61 -0.70 -18.04 5.04
N LYS A 62 0.62 -18.24 4.94
CA LYS A 62 1.25 -19.58 4.84
C LYS A 62 1.62 -20.16 6.21
N ASN A 63 1.49 -19.37 7.27
CA ASN A 63 1.74 -19.77 8.64
C ASN A 63 0.45 -19.85 9.49
N ASP A 64 -0.71 -19.63 8.87
CA ASP A 64 -2.04 -19.91 9.44
C ASP A 64 -2.52 -21.29 8.94
#